data_AF-A0A813DY78-F1
#
_entry.id   AF-A0A813DY78-F1
#
_cell.length_a   1.000
_cell.length_b   1.000
_cell.length_c   1.000
_cell.angle_alpha   90.00
_cell.angle_beta   90.00
_cell.angle_gamma   90.00
#
_symmetry.space_group_name_H-M   'P 1'
#
loop_
_entity.id
_entity.type
_entity.pdbx_description
1 polymer ?
#
loop_
_entity_poly.entity_id
_entity_poly.type
_entity_poly.pdbx_seq_one_letter_code
_entity_poly.pdbx_strand_id
1 'polypeptide(L)'
;MSGLDHGTHMGSSVVEGTACEVWTASLPDGTRTAACIAEDGVPREFNSTANPLTGTPLVFKGNTSLRFKNVRVGALSEETFAQTTACASNYPTPPCSAPGSTQVTTLDLYRIRSASEPDEIQNRNTGDALGDMAFLCGEEAGKTYNGSVITHWRLTASTSWGQYAYCVYRGGQNVCAGGTDRLVGRESGFGLGSGLLQGQSENADCGSWFSLPAAGQCGPGEAVGGPSGCTWGEAVALRSVAASCLFEERLLAASCKREQGHAPFAKSAAILVAALASSDPEKGGCPDAPTALSRQSIMV
;
A
#
# COMPACT_ATOMS: atom_id res chain seq x y z
N MET A 1 -16.13 -28.33 -3.63
CA MET A 1 -14.97 -28.81 -2.85
C MET A 1 -13.84 -29.29 -3.78
N SER A 2 -13.49 -28.54 -4.83
CA SER A 2 -12.48 -28.96 -5.84
C SER A 2 -11.03 -28.63 -5.45
N GLY A 3 -10.79 -28.10 -4.25
CA GLY A 3 -9.44 -27.76 -3.77
C GLY A 3 -8.70 -28.92 -3.11
N LEU A 4 -9.42 -29.93 -2.60
CA LEU A 4 -8.82 -31.11 -1.97
C LEU A 4 -8.38 -32.17 -2.99
N ASP A 5 -8.84 -32.09 -4.23
CA ASP A 5 -8.45 -33.02 -5.30
C ASP A 5 -6.94 -32.94 -5.64
N HIS A 6 -6.26 -31.91 -5.14
CA HIS A 6 -4.82 -31.70 -5.25
C HIS A 6 -4.08 -31.78 -3.90
N GLY A 7 -4.77 -32.21 -2.84
CA GLY A 7 -4.21 -32.34 -1.50
C GLY A 7 -3.48 -33.67 -1.31
N THR A 8 -2.26 -33.61 -0.80
CA THR A 8 -1.51 -34.79 -0.32
C THR A 8 -1.70 -34.94 1.18
N HIS A 9 -2.20 -36.10 1.61
CA HIS A 9 -2.26 -36.48 3.02
C HIS A 9 -0.85 -36.63 3.59
N MET A 10 -0.59 -36.00 4.73
CA MET A 10 0.73 -35.95 5.37
C MET A 10 0.78 -36.71 6.71
N GLY A 11 -0.35 -37.24 7.18
CA GLY A 11 -0.48 -37.92 8.47
C GLY A 11 -1.43 -37.21 9.44
N SER A 12 -1.39 -37.59 10.70
CA SER A 12 -2.27 -37.09 11.76
C SER A 12 -1.60 -36.03 12.63
N SER A 13 -2.39 -35.14 13.24
CA SER A 13 -1.96 -34.17 14.25
C SER A 13 -3.05 -33.98 15.31
N VAL A 14 -2.75 -33.18 16.34
CA VAL A 14 -3.69 -32.78 17.38
C VAL A 14 -3.65 -31.26 17.52
N VAL A 15 -4.78 -30.60 17.26
CA VAL A 15 -4.93 -29.16 17.42
C VAL A 15 -5.89 -28.91 18.57
N GLU A 16 -5.37 -28.32 19.65
CA GLU A 16 -6.15 -27.97 20.85
C GLU A 16 -6.96 -29.16 21.42
N GLY A 17 -6.33 -30.32 21.47
CA GLY A 17 -6.94 -31.55 21.99
C GLY A 17 -7.87 -32.27 21.01
N THR A 18 -8.10 -31.73 19.81
CA THR A 18 -8.86 -32.41 18.76
C THR A 18 -7.90 -33.08 17.78
N ALA A 19 -8.03 -34.40 17.62
CA ALA A 19 -7.32 -35.15 16.58
C ALA A 19 -7.80 -34.73 15.19
N CYS A 20 -6.88 -34.62 14.23
CA CYS A 20 -7.18 -34.27 12.85
C CYS A 20 -6.15 -34.82 11.87
N GLU A 21 -6.55 -34.96 10.61
CA GLU A 21 -5.68 -35.37 9.51
C GLU A 21 -5.12 -34.15 8.79
N VAL A 22 -3.82 -34.16 8.54
CA VAL A 22 -3.09 -33.08 7.90
C VAL A 22 -3.03 -33.31 6.40
N TRP A 23 -3.51 -32.33 5.65
CA TRP A 23 -3.48 -32.29 4.19
C TRP A 23 -2.66 -31.11 3.73
N THR A 24 -1.89 -31.27 2.66
CA THR A 24 -1.11 -30.16 2.08
C THR A 24 -1.32 -30.05 0.58
N ALA A 25 -1.30 -28.84 0.06
CA ALA A 25 -1.35 -28.58 -1.37
C ALA A 25 -0.30 -27.53 -1.76
N SER A 26 0.23 -27.65 -2.96
CA SER A 26 1.09 -26.63 -3.58
C SER A 26 0.36 -26.05 -4.78
N LEU A 27 0.16 -24.73 -4.77
CA LEU A 27 -0.51 -23.99 -5.83
C LEU A 27 0.49 -23.62 -6.93
N PRO A 28 0.02 -23.40 -8.17
CA PRO A 28 0.87 -23.02 -9.30
C PRO A 28 1.66 -21.73 -9.10
N ASP A 29 1.21 -20.86 -8.19
CA ASP A 29 1.87 -19.60 -7.83
C ASP A 29 2.97 -19.78 -6.77
N GLY A 30 3.30 -21.02 -6.40
CA GLY A 30 4.32 -21.37 -5.40
C GLY A 30 3.81 -21.32 -3.96
N THR A 31 2.55 -20.92 -3.73
CA THR A 31 1.95 -20.95 -2.40
C THR A 31 1.75 -22.39 -1.94
N ARG A 32 2.22 -22.71 -0.74
CA ARG A 32 1.97 -23.99 -0.08
C ARG A 32 0.94 -23.80 1.02
N THR A 33 -0.14 -24.56 0.97
CA THR A 33 -1.16 -24.58 2.01
C THR A 33 -1.15 -25.91 2.75
N ALA A 34 -1.56 -25.87 4.01
CA ALA A 34 -1.76 -27.04 4.86
C ALA A 34 -3.02 -26.84 5.70
N ALA A 35 -3.81 -27.89 5.88
CA ALA A 35 -5.00 -27.88 6.73
C ALA A 35 -5.03 -29.11 7.62
N CYS A 36 -5.38 -28.95 8.90
CA CYS A 36 -5.69 -30.06 9.79
C CYS A 36 -7.21 -30.22 9.89
N ILE A 37 -7.74 -31.28 9.31
CA ILE A 37 -9.18 -31.53 9.17
C ILE A 37 -9.60 -32.62 10.17
N ALA A 38 -10.50 -32.28 11.09
CA ALA A 38 -10.99 -33.25 12.07
C ALA A 38 -11.96 -34.25 11.43
N GLU A 39 -12.32 -35.31 12.17
CA GLU A 39 -13.22 -36.38 11.70
C GLU A 39 -14.60 -35.85 11.27
N ASP A 40 -15.06 -34.76 11.87
CA ASP A 40 -16.30 -34.06 11.51
C ASP A 40 -16.21 -33.25 10.20
N GLY A 41 -15.07 -33.32 9.50
CA GLY A 41 -14.80 -32.62 8.24
C GLY A 41 -14.48 -31.13 8.43
N VAL A 42 -14.38 -30.62 9.65
CA VAL A 42 -14.17 -29.20 9.92
C VAL A 42 -12.67 -28.92 10.16
N PRO A 43 -12.10 -27.87 9.53
CA PRO A 43 -10.71 -27.50 9.76
C PRO A 43 -10.50 -27.01 11.20
N ARG A 44 -9.40 -27.42 11.81
CA ARG A 44 -8.94 -26.94 13.14
C ARG A 44 -7.80 -25.94 13.01
N GLU A 45 -6.92 -26.16 12.04
CA GLU A 45 -5.83 -25.26 11.70
C GLU A 45 -5.70 -25.18 10.18
N PHE A 46 -5.37 -23.99 9.67
CA PHE A 46 -5.00 -23.75 8.28
C PHE A 46 -3.74 -22.89 8.24
N ASN A 47 -2.72 -23.37 7.54
CA ASN A 47 -1.47 -22.67 7.33
C ASN A 47 -1.28 -22.41 5.84
N SER A 48 -0.86 -21.20 5.47
CA SER A 48 -0.51 -20.84 4.10
C SER A 48 0.84 -20.16 4.11
N THR A 49 1.81 -20.75 3.43
CA THR A 49 3.12 -20.17 3.20
C THR A 49 3.23 -19.80 1.74
N ALA A 50 3.25 -18.50 1.45
CA ALA A 50 3.60 -18.00 0.14
C ALA A 50 5.13 -17.84 0.07
N ASN A 51 5.76 -18.65 -0.78
CA ASN A 51 7.16 -18.44 -1.13
C ASN A 51 7.17 -17.81 -2.53
N PRO A 52 7.74 -16.62 -2.72
CA PRO A 52 7.75 -16.00 -4.04
C PRO A 52 8.38 -16.94 -5.07
N LEU A 53 7.62 -17.25 -6.13
CA LEU A 53 8.25 -17.76 -7.33
C LEU A 53 9.17 -16.66 -7.87
N THR A 54 10.40 -17.06 -8.21
CA THR A 54 11.33 -16.21 -8.94
C THR A 54 10.64 -15.68 -10.21
N GLY A 55 10.40 -14.37 -10.30
CA GLY A 55 9.83 -13.71 -11.48
C GLY A 55 8.38 -13.21 -11.38
N THR A 56 7.66 -13.44 -10.28
CA THR A 56 6.32 -12.83 -10.08
C THR A 56 6.40 -11.52 -9.28
N PRO A 57 5.83 -10.40 -9.77
CA PRO A 57 6.01 -9.06 -9.21
C PRO A 57 5.24 -8.78 -7.89
N LEU A 58 4.42 -9.72 -7.40
CA LEU A 58 3.76 -9.61 -6.09
C LEU A 58 4.41 -10.59 -5.12
N VAL A 59 5.45 -10.13 -4.44
CA VAL A 59 6.26 -10.94 -3.51
C VAL A 59 5.70 -10.77 -2.10
N PHE A 60 4.56 -11.40 -1.80
CA PHE A 60 4.20 -11.64 -0.41
C PHE A 60 4.93 -12.90 0.06
N LYS A 61 6.14 -12.74 0.62
CA LYS A 61 6.75 -13.80 1.43
C LYS A 61 6.11 -13.76 2.79
N GLY A 62 5.17 -14.65 3.04
CA GLY A 62 4.37 -14.63 4.26
C GLY A 62 3.99 -16.03 4.69
N ASN A 63 3.86 -16.20 5.99
CA ASN A 63 3.18 -17.35 6.58
C ASN A 63 1.93 -16.85 7.29
N THR A 64 0.76 -17.33 6.87
CA THR A 64 -0.50 -17.10 7.55
C THR A 64 -0.88 -18.39 8.26
N SER A 65 -1.11 -18.31 9.58
CA SER A 65 -1.60 -19.42 10.39
C SER A 65 -2.93 -19.02 11.02
N LEU A 66 -3.96 -19.82 10.76
CA LEU A 66 -5.32 -19.63 11.24
C LEU A 66 -5.72 -20.84 12.08
N ARG A 67 -6.37 -20.59 13.22
CA ARG A 67 -6.99 -21.62 14.05
C ARG A 67 -8.48 -21.37 14.18
N PHE A 68 -9.26 -22.43 14.02
CA PHE A 68 -10.71 -22.35 14.03
C PHE A 68 -11.26 -22.92 15.33
N LYS A 69 -12.09 -22.14 16.02
CA LYS A 69 -12.74 -22.51 17.29
C LYS A 69 -14.24 -22.31 17.16
N ASN A 70 -15.02 -23.08 17.92
CA ASN A 70 -16.47 -22.93 18.03
C ASN A 70 -17.19 -22.93 16.66
N VAL A 71 -16.70 -23.73 15.72
CA VAL A 71 -17.23 -23.78 14.36
C VAL A 71 -18.64 -24.36 14.38
N ARG A 72 -19.55 -23.75 13.63
CA ARG A 72 -20.90 -24.26 13.41
C ARG A 72 -21.03 -24.67 11.95
N VAL A 73 -21.38 -25.94 11.73
CA VAL A 73 -21.63 -26.47 10.39
C VAL A 73 -23.10 -26.28 10.03
N GLY A 74 -23.35 -25.71 8.85
CA GLY A 74 -24.70 -25.47 8.35
C GLY A 74 -24.76 -24.27 7.41
N ALA A 75 -25.93 -24.07 6.78
CA ALA A 75 -26.19 -22.86 6.01
C ALA A 75 -26.30 -21.65 6.95
N LEU A 76 -25.66 -20.54 6.56
CA LEU A 76 -25.89 -19.24 7.17
C LEU A 76 -27.11 -18.59 6.51
N SER A 77 -27.77 -17.65 7.21
CA SER A 77 -28.88 -16.90 6.62
C SER A 77 -28.38 -16.04 5.46
N GLU A 78 -29.25 -15.75 4.49
CA GLU A 78 -28.94 -14.83 3.38
C GLU A 78 -28.53 -13.44 3.90
N GLU A 79 -29.13 -13.00 5.02
CA GLU A 79 -28.79 -11.76 5.71
C GLU A 79 -27.31 -11.70 6.12
N THR A 80 -26.68 -12.84 6.44
CA THR A 80 -25.24 -12.89 6.77
C THR A 80 -24.36 -12.44 5.60
N PHE A 81 -24.85 -12.62 4.37
CA PHE A 81 -24.18 -12.24 3.15
C PHE A 81 -24.74 -10.95 2.53
N ALA A 82 -25.77 -10.36 3.14
CA ALA A 82 -26.33 -9.10 2.67
C ALA A 82 -25.28 -7.99 2.80
N GLN A 83 -25.13 -7.18 1.75
CA GLN A 83 -24.27 -6.01 1.81
C GLN A 83 -24.77 -5.05 2.90
N THR A 84 -23.84 -4.48 3.66
CA THR A 84 -24.18 -3.39 4.58
C THR A 84 -24.67 -2.18 3.80
N THR A 85 -25.47 -1.31 4.42
CA THR A 85 -25.91 -0.04 3.80
C THR A 85 -24.74 0.79 3.27
N ALA A 86 -23.60 0.73 3.97
CA ALA A 86 -22.37 1.41 3.53
C ALA A 86 -21.91 0.95 2.14
N CYS A 87 -21.90 -0.36 1.88
CA CYS A 87 -21.49 -0.91 0.58
C CYS A 87 -22.61 -0.85 -0.46
N ALA A 88 -23.86 -1.10 -0.06
CA ALA A 88 -24.98 -1.22 -0.98
C ALA A 88 -25.46 0.13 -1.54
N SER A 89 -25.35 1.20 -0.76
CA SER A 89 -25.95 2.50 -1.12
C SER A 89 -25.04 3.70 -0.94
N ASN A 90 -23.98 3.57 -0.14
CA ASN A 90 -23.07 4.69 0.15
C ASN A 90 -21.69 4.53 -0.52
N TYR A 91 -21.51 3.53 -1.40
CA TYR A 91 -20.27 3.31 -2.12
C TYR A 91 -20.37 3.78 -3.59
N PRO A 92 -19.38 4.54 -4.11
CA PRO A 92 -18.26 5.13 -3.37
C PRO A 92 -18.72 6.24 -2.41
N THR A 93 -18.01 6.41 -1.30
CA THR A 93 -18.32 7.46 -0.31
C THR A 93 -18.22 8.84 -0.99
N PRO A 94 -19.17 9.76 -0.74
CA PRO A 94 -19.08 11.12 -1.26
C PRO A 94 -17.77 11.82 -0.85
N PRO A 95 -17.28 12.79 -1.64
CA PRO A 95 -16.06 13.53 -1.31
C PRO A 95 -16.20 14.33 -0.01
N CYS A 96 -15.08 14.54 0.71
CA CYS A 96 -15.11 15.21 2.02
C CYS A 96 -15.50 16.71 1.99
N SER A 97 -15.43 17.36 0.83
CA SER A 97 -15.85 18.76 0.68
C SER A 97 -17.21 18.86 0.01
N ALA A 98 -18.05 19.78 0.49
CA ALA A 98 -19.34 20.08 -0.15
C ALA A 98 -19.12 20.59 -1.59
N PRO A 99 -20.02 20.27 -2.54
CA PRO A 99 -19.95 20.80 -3.90
C PRO A 99 -19.84 22.33 -3.90
N GLY A 100 -18.78 22.87 -4.50
CA GLY A 100 -18.58 24.32 -4.67
C GLY A 100 -17.56 24.99 -3.75
N SER A 101 -16.95 24.26 -2.79
CA SER A 101 -15.87 24.79 -1.94
C SER A 101 -14.51 24.15 -2.24
N THR A 102 -14.20 23.89 -3.52
CA THR A 102 -12.92 23.29 -3.94
C THR A 102 -11.77 24.19 -3.52
N GLN A 103 -11.18 23.91 -2.36
CA GLN A 103 -9.89 24.49 -2.00
C GLN A 103 -8.83 23.71 -2.75
N VAL A 104 -7.82 24.43 -3.25
CA VAL A 104 -6.64 23.84 -3.84
C VAL A 104 -5.53 23.93 -2.82
N THR A 105 -4.83 22.83 -2.60
CA THR A 105 -3.66 22.75 -1.72
C THR A 105 -2.45 22.26 -2.49
N THR A 106 -1.25 22.60 -2.01
CA THR A 106 0.00 22.00 -2.47
C THR A 106 0.31 20.79 -1.59
N LEU A 107 0.62 19.66 -2.22
CA LEU A 107 1.04 18.45 -1.55
C LEU A 107 2.54 18.23 -1.76
N ASP A 108 3.23 17.88 -0.68
CA ASP A 108 4.57 17.32 -0.69
C ASP A 108 4.44 15.81 -0.44
N LEU A 109 4.74 15.02 -1.47
CA LEU A 109 4.46 13.60 -1.52
C LEU A 109 5.76 12.81 -1.62
N TYR A 110 5.79 11.65 -0.99
CA TYR A 110 6.94 10.77 -0.91
C TYR A 110 6.52 9.40 -1.39
N ARG A 111 7.44 8.75 -2.12
CA ARG A 111 7.22 7.42 -2.66
C ARG A 111 8.53 6.68 -2.81
N ILE A 112 8.61 5.50 -2.22
CA ILE A 112 9.64 4.52 -2.58
C ILE A 112 9.23 3.77 -3.86
N ARG A 113 10.19 3.55 -4.75
CA ARG A 113 10.02 2.78 -5.99
C ARG A 113 11.27 1.99 -6.32
N SER A 114 11.10 0.85 -6.95
CA SER A 114 12.22 0.12 -7.54
C SER A 114 12.81 0.90 -8.73
N ALA A 115 14.06 0.65 -9.07
CA ALA A 115 14.69 1.23 -10.25
C ALA A 115 14.00 0.84 -11.58
N SER A 116 13.21 -0.23 -11.59
CA SER A 116 12.48 -0.71 -12.77
C SER A 116 11.15 0.02 -13.02
N GLU A 117 10.67 0.77 -12.04
CA GLU A 117 9.43 1.52 -12.15
C GLU A 117 9.65 2.87 -12.84
N PRO A 118 8.70 3.31 -13.67
CA PRO A 118 8.75 4.64 -14.26
C PRO A 118 8.77 5.72 -13.18
N ASP A 119 9.47 6.82 -13.47
CA ASP A 119 9.54 8.00 -12.62
C ASP A 119 8.31 8.89 -12.87
N GLU A 120 7.14 8.37 -12.51
CA GLU A 120 5.85 9.01 -12.75
C GLU A 120 4.88 8.69 -11.59
N ILE A 121 3.88 9.55 -11.39
CA ILE A 121 2.97 9.46 -10.24
C ILE A 121 1.52 9.15 -10.62
N GLN A 122 1.21 9.13 -11.92
CA GLN A 122 -0.12 8.75 -12.42
C GLN A 122 -0.44 7.31 -12.05
N ASN A 123 -1.65 7.10 -11.52
CA ASN A 123 -2.10 5.81 -11.01
C ASN A 123 -1.12 5.22 -9.99
N ARG A 124 -0.60 6.05 -9.07
CA ARG A 124 0.26 5.62 -7.95
C ARG A 124 -0.30 6.03 -6.60
N ASN A 125 0.01 5.21 -5.59
CA ASN A 125 -0.08 5.57 -4.19
C ASN A 125 1.18 6.33 -3.77
N THR A 126 0.99 7.35 -2.96
CA THR A 126 2.04 8.14 -2.31
C THR A 126 1.59 8.52 -0.92
N GLY A 127 2.52 8.86 -0.03
CA GLY A 127 2.18 9.45 1.27
C GLY A 127 2.73 10.85 1.42
N ASP A 128 2.12 11.64 2.31
CA ASP A 128 2.89 12.72 2.94
C ASP A 128 4.01 12.13 3.82
N ALA A 129 4.89 12.99 4.34
CA ALA A 129 6.05 12.53 5.10
C ALA A 129 5.69 11.65 6.29
N LEU A 130 4.54 11.85 6.94
CA LEU A 130 4.10 11.02 8.06
C LEU A 130 3.38 9.75 7.56
N GLY A 131 2.51 9.90 6.56
CA GLY A 131 1.69 8.82 6.03
C GLY A 131 2.53 7.70 5.45
N ASP A 132 3.58 8.02 4.69
CA ASP A 132 4.43 7.00 4.06
C ASP A 132 5.35 6.27 5.05
N MET A 133 5.53 6.78 6.28
CA MET A 133 6.45 6.16 7.25
C MET A 133 6.05 4.76 7.65
N ALA A 134 4.77 4.49 7.83
CA ALA A 134 4.34 3.14 8.18
C ALA A 134 4.71 2.14 7.05
N PHE A 135 4.71 2.58 5.78
CA PHE A 135 5.19 1.81 4.63
C PHE A 135 6.69 1.63 4.63
N LEU A 136 7.44 2.73 4.69
CA LEU A 136 8.89 2.67 4.69
C LEU A 136 9.44 1.86 5.86
N CYS A 137 8.86 1.99 7.05
CA CYS A 137 9.24 1.17 8.20
C CYS A 137 8.88 -0.32 8.05
N GLY A 138 7.82 -0.64 7.28
CA GLY A 138 7.52 -2.02 6.87
C GLY A 138 8.53 -2.58 5.88
N GLU A 139 8.94 -1.79 4.89
CA GLU A 139 9.97 -2.15 3.88
C GLU A 139 11.33 -2.43 4.54
N GLU A 140 11.66 -1.73 5.63
CA GLU A 140 12.85 -2.02 6.43
C GLU A 140 12.84 -3.47 6.91
N ALA A 141 11.72 -3.91 7.52
CA ALA A 141 11.64 -5.22 8.16
C ALA A 141 11.84 -6.35 7.14
N GLY A 142 11.47 -6.10 5.88
CA GLY A 142 11.70 -7.00 4.75
C GLY A 142 13.04 -6.81 4.04
N LYS A 143 13.80 -5.74 4.34
CA LYS A 143 14.98 -5.28 3.58
C LYS A 143 14.71 -5.14 2.07
N THR A 144 13.47 -4.84 1.70
CA THR A 144 12.99 -4.72 0.32
C THR A 144 13.36 -3.37 -0.33
N TYR A 145 13.88 -2.43 0.45
CA TYR A 145 14.36 -1.13 -0.03
C TYR A 145 15.66 -1.18 -0.85
N ASN A 146 16.39 -2.30 -0.85
CA ASN A 146 17.67 -2.42 -1.55
C ASN A 146 17.50 -2.26 -3.07
N GLY A 147 18.23 -1.32 -3.66
CA GLY A 147 18.09 -0.98 -5.09
C GLY A 147 16.87 -0.11 -5.42
N SER A 148 16.14 0.35 -4.40
CA SER A 148 15.04 1.29 -4.57
C SER A 148 15.49 2.74 -4.40
N VAL A 149 14.70 3.65 -4.95
CA VAL A 149 14.85 5.11 -4.80
C VAL A 149 13.61 5.66 -4.11
N ILE A 150 13.79 6.72 -3.33
CA ILE A 150 12.69 7.48 -2.74
C ILE A 150 12.66 8.83 -3.43
N THR A 151 11.49 9.20 -3.95
CA THR A 151 11.29 10.45 -4.68
C THR A 151 10.36 11.38 -3.89
N HIS A 152 10.77 12.63 -3.74
CA HIS A 152 9.94 13.74 -3.28
C HIS A 152 9.27 14.41 -4.48
N TRP A 153 7.96 14.39 -4.49
CA TRP A 153 7.10 15.02 -5.49
C TRP A 153 6.39 16.22 -4.89
N ARG A 154 6.12 17.22 -5.73
CA ARG A 154 5.23 18.32 -5.40
C ARG A 154 4.18 18.50 -6.48
N LEU A 155 2.92 18.64 -6.06
CA LEU A 155 1.79 18.92 -6.96
C LEU A 155 0.73 19.76 -6.26
N THR A 156 -0.18 20.34 -7.03
CA THR A 156 -1.41 20.95 -6.50
C THR A 156 -2.57 19.99 -6.62
N ALA A 157 -3.45 19.94 -5.62
CA ALA A 157 -4.60 19.05 -5.59
C ALA A 157 -5.83 19.73 -5.00
N SER A 158 -7.01 19.33 -5.46
CA SER A 158 -8.29 19.65 -4.84
C SER A 158 -8.40 18.95 -3.49
N THR A 159 -8.85 19.67 -2.46
CA THR A 159 -9.17 19.09 -1.15
C THR A 159 -10.53 18.39 -1.11
N SER A 160 -11.22 18.28 -2.25
CA SER A 160 -12.41 17.44 -2.41
C SER A 160 -12.00 15.97 -2.52
N TRP A 161 -11.37 15.46 -1.46
CA TRP A 161 -10.80 14.11 -1.43
C TRP A 161 -11.87 13.06 -1.68
N GLY A 162 -11.61 12.20 -2.67
CA GLY A 162 -12.42 11.02 -2.94
C GLY A 162 -12.03 9.85 -2.04
N GLN A 163 -12.67 8.71 -2.24
CA GLN A 163 -12.24 7.47 -1.62
C GLN A 163 -10.88 7.04 -2.19
N TYR A 164 -10.00 6.57 -1.31
CA TYR A 164 -8.71 6.04 -1.72
C TYR A 164 -8.85 4.83 -2.65
N ALA A 165 -8.05 4.81 -3.72
CA ALA A 165 -7.87 3.68 -4.61
C ALA A 165 -6.53 3.01 -4.36
N TYR A 166 -6.45 1.69 -4.51
CA TYR A 166 -5.17 1.00 -4.47
C TYR A 166 -4.46 1.11 -5.83
N CYS A 167 -3.54 2.06 -5.94
CA CYS A 167 -2.83 2.40 -7.17
C CYS A 167 -1.36 1.94 -7.17
N VAL A 168 -1.02 0.95 -7.99
CA VAL A 168 0.27 0.23 -7.97
C VAL A 168 0.85 -0.03 -9.36
N TYR A 169 2.17 -0.24 -9.43
CA TYR A 169 2.79 -0.84 -10.62
C TYR A 169 2.60 -2.35 -10.59
N ARG A 170 2.04 -2.91 -11.65
CA ARG A 170 1.97 -4.36 -11.81
C ARG A 170 2.06 -4.72 -13.28
N GLY A 171 2.93 -5.67 -13.61
CA GLY A 171 3.06 -6.18 -14.98
C GLY A 171 3.47 -5.11 -15.99
N GLY A 172 4.30 -4.14 -15.58
CA GLY A 172 4.77 -3.07 -16.46
C GLY A 172 3.80 -1.90 -16.64
N GLN A 173 2.72 -1.84 -15.85
CA GLN A 173 1.68 -0.81 -15.99
C GLN A 173 1.26 -0.26 -14.61
N ASN A 174 0.87 1.02 -14.58
CA ASN A 174 0.26 1.64 -13.40
C ASN A 174 -1.25 1.40 -13.41
N VAL A 175 -1.75 0.70 -12.41
CA VAL A 175 -3.16 0.31 -12.29
C VAL A 175 -3.73 0.76 -10.97
N CYS A 176 -4.97 1.26 -10.98
CA CYS A 176 -5.73 1.58 -9.78
C CYS A 176 -6.93 0.63 -9.64
N ALA A 177 -7.20 0.18 -8.42
CA ALA A 177 -8.40 -0.57 -8.08
C ALA A 177 -9.20 0.16 -6.99
N GLY A 178 -10.50 0.39 -7.24
CA GLY A 178 -11.39 1.13 -6.34
C GLY A 178 -11.31 2.66 -6.51
N GLY A 179 -11.66 3.38 -5.45
CA GLY A 179 -11.68 4.85 -5.37
C GLY A 179 -12.84 5.54 -6.08
N THR A 180 -12.70 6.85 -6.31
CA THR A 180 -13.74 7.72 -6.89
C THR A 180 -13.28 8.36 -8.19
N ASP A 181 -13.17 7.54 -9.24
CA ASP A 181 -12.84 7.93 -10.63
C ASP A 181 -11.67 8.93 -10.76
N ARG A 182 -11.99 10.22 -10.85
CA ARG A 182 -11.06 11.32 -11.14
C ARG A 182 -10.54 11.99 -9.87
N LEU A 183 -11.11 11.76 -8.70
CA LEU A 183 -10.72 12.46 -7.48
C LEU A 183 -9.40 11.91 -6.93
N VAL A 184 -8.57 12.79 -6.37
CA VAL A 184 -7.47 12.33 -5.51
C VAL A 184 -8.09 11.64 -4.30
N GLY A 185 -7.85 10.34 -4.17
CA GLY A 185 -8.34 9.59 -3.03
C GLY A 185 -7.41 9.77 -1.84
N ARG A 186 -7.96 9.90 -0.63
CA ARG A 186 -7.19 10.05 0.61
C ARG A 186 -7.56 8.96 1.60
N GLU A 187 -6.57 8.41 2.28
CA GLU A 187 -6.76 7.58 3.48
C GLU A 187 -5.70 7.91 4.53
N SER A 188 -5.91 7.46 5.76
CA SER A 188 -4.83 7.46 6.75
C SER A 188 -3.77 6.43 6.37
N GLY A 189 -2.49 6.72 6.63
CA GLY A 189 -1.42 5.79 6.26
C GLY A 189 -1.65 4.41 6.89
N PHE A 190 -1.80 3.36 6.06
CA PHE A 190 -2.19 1.99 6.49
C PHE A 190 -3.53 1.87 7.24
N GLY A 191 -4.45 2.82 7.10
CA GLY A 191 -5.68 2.84 7.90
C GLY A 191 -5.40 3.06 9.39
N LEU A 192 -4.23 3.59 9.76
CA LEU A 192 -3.86 3.93 11.13
C LEU A 192 -4.62 5.17 11.61
N GLY A 193 -4.49 5.48 12.90
CA GLY A 193 -5.05 6.69 13.50
C GLY A 193 -6.53 6.57 13.86
N SER A 194 -7.11 7.73 14.18
CA SER A 194 -8.49 7.86 14.67
C SER A 194 -9.47 8.46 13.67
N GLY A 195 -9.01 8.69 12.44
CA GLY A 195 -9.78 9.37 11.39
C GLY A 195 -11.10 8.68 11.03
N LEU A 196 -12.13 9.48 10.75
CA LEU A 196 -13.40 8.99 10.20
C LEU A 196 -13.20 8.53 8.75
N LEU A 197 -14.06 7.61 8.28
CA LEU A 197 -14.06 7.13 6.89
C LEU A 197 -12.69 6.63 6.41
N GLN A 198 -11.95 5.93 7.27
CA GLN A 198 -10.60 5.44 6.99
C GLN A 198 -9.61 6.56 6.60
N GLY A 199 -9.83 7.77 7.10
CA GLY A 199 -8.94 8.90 6.86
C GLY A 199 -9.13 9.60 5.52
N GLN A 200 -10.33 9.52 4.92
CA GLN A 200 -10.72 10.41 3.82
C GLN A 200 -10.66 11.89 4.25
N SER A 201 -10.87 12.15 5.54
CA SER A 201 -10.72 13.46 6.20
C SER A 201 -9.28 13.76 6.64
N GLU A 202 -9.08 14.75 7.51
CA GLU A 202 -7.76 15.10 8.05
C GLU A 202 -7.15 13.97 8.90
N ASN A 203 -5.85 13.69 8.69
CA ASN A 203 -5.07 12.62 9.33
C ASN A 203 -3.84 13.19 10.05
N ALA A 204 -4.02 14.20 10.89
CA ALA A 204 -2.89 14.91 11.52
C ALA A 204 -2.05 14.02 12.46
N ASP A 205 -2.63 12.93 12.97
CA ASP A 205 -2.01 12.00 13.94
C ASP A 205 -1.15 10.92 13.31
N CYS A 206 -1.34 10.59 12.03
CA CYS A 206 -0.65 9.51 11.34
C CYS A 206 -0.19 9.84 9.91
N GLY A 207 -0.56 11.02 9.40
CA GLY A 207 -0.34 11.40 8.02
C GLY A 207 -1.30 10.71 7.05
N SER A 208 -1.19 11.10 5.78
CA SER A 208 -2.13 10.68 4.73
C SER A 208 -1.42 9.91 3.64
N TRP A 209 -2.10 8.89 3.13
CA TRP A 209 -1.86 8.36 1.80
C TRP A 209 -2.81 8.98 0.79
N PHE A 210 -2.29 9.11 -0.42
CA PHE A 210 -2.97 9.68 -1.56
C PHE A 210 -2.87 8.73 -2.73
N SER A 211 -4.01 8.52 -3.39
CA SER A 211 -4.11 7.81 -4.67
C SER A 211 -4.33 8.84 -5.77
N LEU A 212 -3.50 8.80 -6.81
CA LEU A 212 -3.46 9.83 -7.86
C LEU A 212 -3.93 9.24 -9.20
N PRO A 213 -5.25 9.04 -9.41
CA PRO A 213 -5.74 8.48 -10.66
C PRO A 213 -5.40 9.40 -11.83
N ALA A 214 -4.88 8.81 -12.91
CA ALA A 214 -4.47 9.52 -14.12
C ALA A 214 -5.61 10.35 -14.74
N ALA A 215 -6.84 9.85 -14.65
CA ALA A 215 -8.04 10.55 -15.14
C ALA A 215 -8.33 11.86 -14.38
N GLY A 216 -7.76 12.04 -13.19
CA GLY A 216 -7.84 13.25 -12.39
C GLY A 216 -6.81 14.33 -12.74
N GLN A 217 -5.79 14.00 -13.53
CA GLN A 217 -4.71 14.94 -13.83
C GLN A 217 -5.21 16.08 -14.74
N CYS A 218 -4.84 17.30 -14.40
CA CYS A 218 -5.08 18.48 -15.22
C CYS A 218 -4.14 18.50 -16.42
N GLY A 219 -4.65 18.96 -17.57
CA GLY A 219 -3.81 19.25 -18.72
C GLY A 219 -2.85 20.42 -18.47
N PRO A 220 -1.81 20.58 -19.29
CA PRO A 220 -0.92 21.74 -19.20
C PRO A 220 -1.68 23.07 -19.24
N GLY A 221 -1.50 23.90 -18.21
CA GLY A 221 -2.16 25.20 -18.07
C GLY A 221 -3.60 25.16 -17.55
N GLU A 222 -4.18 23.98 -17.34
CA GLU A 222 -5.50 23.86 -16.70
C GLU A 222 -5.42 24.08 -15.19
N ALA A 223 -6.40 24.78 -14.63
CA ALA A 223 -6.51 24.99 -13.19
C ALA A 223 -7.17 23.79 -12.50
N VAL A 224 -6.58 23.34 -11.39
CA VAL A 224 -7.15 22.32 -10.51
C VAL A 224 -8.52 22.78 -9.99
N GLY A 225 -9.53 21.91 -10.08
CA GLY A 225 -10.90 22.24 -9.69
C GLY A 225 -11.63 23.17 -10.66
N GLY A 226 -11.04 23.44 -11.83
CA GLY A 226 -11.68 24.22 -12.90
C GLY A 226 -12.76 23.44 -13.67
N PRO A 227 -13.31 24.04 -14.74
CA PRO A 227 -14.41 23.46 -15.52
C PRO A 227 -14.11 22.11 -16.19
N SER A 228 -12.84 21.74 -16.39
CA SER A 228 -12.45 20.43 -16.95
C SER A 228 -12.70 19.26 -15.98
N GLY A 229 -12.92 19.58 -14.69
CA GLY A 229 -13.16 18.60 -13.64
C GLY A 229 -11.91 17.82 -13.24
N CYS A 230 -10.71 18.27 -13.63
CA CYS A 230 -9.46 17.72 -13.12
C CYS A 230 -9.24 18.12 -11.66
N THR A 231 -8.55 17.27 -10.91
CA THR A 231 -8.49 17.32 -9.44
C THR A 231 -7.07 17.41 -8.91
N TRP A 232 -6.06 17.24 -9.76
CA TRP A 232 -4.66 17.48 -9.41
C TRP A 232 -3.84 17.94 -10.61
N GLY A 233 -2.86 18.81 -10.35
CA GLY A 233 -2.09 19.53 -11.36
C GLY A 233 -0.85 18.78 -11.86
N GLU A 234 0.08 19.52 -12.44
CA GLU A 234 1.39 18.99 -12.79
C GLU A 234 2.13 18.52 -11.53
N ALA A 235 2.69 17.32 -11.59
CA ALA A 235 3.51 16.77 -10.53
C ALA A 235 4.99 16.89 -10.91
N VAL A 236 5.75 17.53 -10.04
CA VAL A 236 7.18 17.77 -10.24
C VAL A 236 7.96 16.88 -9.28
N ALA A 237 8.80 16.00 -9.81
CA ALA A 237 9.81 15.31 -9.03
C ALA A 237 10.87 16.33 -8.62
N LEU A 238 10.88 16.71 -7.36
CA LEU A 238 11.85 17.67 -6.84
C LEU A 238 13.20 17.01 -6.65
N ARG A 239 13.21 15.76 -6.14
CA ARG A 239 14.43 15.05 -5.82
C ARG A 239 14.22 13.56 -5.63
N SER A 240 15.17 12.76 -6.07
CA SER A 240 15.23 11.32 -5.81
C SER A 240 16.55 10.96 -5.14
N VAL A 241 16.51 10.08 -4.15
CA VAL A 241 17.70 9.61 -3.42
C VAL A 241 17.64 8.10 -3.25
N ALA A 242 18.79 7.45 -3.09
CA ALA A 242 18.84 6.01 -2.85
C ALA A 242 18.21 5.69 -1.49
N ALA A 243 17.30 4.71 -1.45
CA ALA A 243 16.63 4.33 -0.21
C ALA A 243 17.63 3.83 0.86
N SER A 244 18.71 3.15 0.43
CA SER A 244 19.77 2.70 1.32
C SER A 244 20.43 3.84 2.12
N CYS A 245 20.61 5.02 1.51
CA CYS A 245 21.15 6.18 2.23
C CYS A 245 20.24 6.56 3.41
N LEU A 246 18.91 6.57 3.21
CA LEU A 246 17.98 6.88 4.30
C LEU A 246 18.02 5.82 5.39
N PHE A 247 17.84 4.56 5.02
CA PHE A 247 17.73 3.45 5.97
C PHE A 247 19.00 3.23 6.77
N GLU A 248 20.16 3.33 6.14
CA GLU A 248 21.44 2.92 6.70
C GLU A 248 22.25 4.13 7.19
N GLU A 249 22.48 5.12 6.34
CA GLU A 249 23.35 6.25 6.69
C GLU A 249 22.63 7.31 7.52
N ARG A 250 21.35 7.59 7.21
CA ARG A 250 20.52 8.54 7.98
C ARG A 250 19.75 7.88 9.11
N LEU A 251 20.03 6.59 9.38
CA LEU A 251 19.49 5.83 10.51
C LEU A 251 17.95 5.74 10.54
N LEU A 252 17.28 5.84 9.38
CA LEU A 252 15.83 5.68 9.32
C LEU A 252 15.40 4.31 9.84
N ALA A 253 16.16 3.24 9.53
CA ALA A 253 15.86 1.89 10.05
C ALA A 253 15.88 1.83 11.58
N ALA A 254 16.89 2.43 12.20
CA ALA A 254 16.99 2.51 13.65
C ALA A 254 15.87 3.36 14.27
N SER A 255 15.43 4.42 13.57
CA SER A 255 14.29 5.24 13.98
C SER A 255 12.98 4.47 13.91
N CYS A 256 12.70 3.80 12.79
CA CYS A 256 11.53 2.94 12.60
C CYS A 256 11.39 1.90 13.71
N LYS A 257 12.49 1.20 14.06
CA LYS A 257 12.47 0.22 15.16
C LYS A 257 12.12 0.82 16.51
N ARG A 258 12.50 2.08 16.78
CA ARG A 258 12.17 2.78 18.04
C ARG A 258 10.72 3.25 18.08
N GLU A 259 10.14 3.59 16.93
CA GLU A 259 8.76 4.08 16.80
C GLU A 259 7.76 2.95 16.48
N GLN A 260 8.23 1.72 16.27
CA GLN A 260 7.38 0.57 15.94
C GLN A 260 6.27 0.38 16.99
N GLY A 261 5.03 0.24 16.52
CA GLY A 261 3.84 0.12 17.37
C GLY A 261 3.32 1.44 17.96
N HIS A 262 3.95 2.58 17.65
CA HIS A 262 3.63 3.88 18.24
C HIS A 262 3.53 4.96 17.14
N ALA A 263 2.43 4.98 16.37
CA ALA A 263 2.14 6.11 15.49
C ALA A 263 1.87 7.40 16.30
N PRO A 264 2.26 8.60 15.81
CA PRO A 264 2.97 8.86 14.55
C PRO A 264 4.47 8.52 14.58
N PHE A 265 4.99 8.16 13.41
CA PHE A 265 6.43 7.98 13.15
C PHE A 265 7.16 9.32 12.93
N ALA A 266 6.95 10.28 13.82
CA ALA A 266 7.34 11.67 13.61
C ALA A 266 8.86 11.86 13.46
N LYS A 267 9.67 11.11 14.20
CA LYS A 267 11.14 11.20 14.09
C LYS A 267 11.62 10.62 12.77
N SER A 268 11.04 9.50 12.36
CA SER A 268 11.33 8.86 11.08
C SER A 268 10.93 9.76 9.90
N ALA A 269 9.78 10.41 9.97
CA ALA A 269 9.34 11.37 8.95
C ALA A 269 10.29 12.57 8.83
N ALA A 270 10.80 13.09 9.96
CA ALA A 270 11.78 14.17 9.94
C ALA A 270 13.10 13.77 9.25
N ILE A 271 13.55 12.51 9.42
CA ILE A 271 14.72 11.97 8.71
C ILE A 271 14.46 11.93 7.20
N LEU A 272 13.29 11.45 6.77
CA LEU A 272 12.89 11.42 5.36
C LEU A 272 12.95 12.83 4.74
N VAL A 273 12.32 13.80 5.40
CA VAL A 273 12.27 15.19 4.92
C VAL A 273 13.68 15.79 4.83
N ALA A 274 14.52 15.63 5.86
CA ALA A 274 15.88 16.15 5.85
C ALA A 274 16.75 15.52 4.74
N ALA A 275 16.64 14.21 4.55
CA ALA A 275 17.39 13.47 3.53
C ALA A 275 17.08 13.96 2.11
N LEU A 276 15.81 14.28 1.84
CA LEU A 276 15.35 14.79 0.55
C LEU A 276 15.50 16.32 0.41
N ALA A 277 15.62 17.08 1.48
CA ALA A 277 15.79 18.54 1.43
C ALA A 277 17.21 18.98 1.02
N SER A 278 18.24 18.14 1.21
CA SER A 278 19.63 18.49 0.90
C SER A 278 20.48 17.30 0.44
N SER A 279 21.51 17.57 -0.36
CA SER A 279 22.55 16.58 -0.71
C SER A 279 23.69 16.52 0.29
N ASP A 280 23.71 17.41 1.28
CA ASP A 280 24.77 17.57 2.27
C ASP A 280 24.57 16.62 3.46
N PRO A 281 25.44 15.59 3.65
CA PRO A 281 25.33 14.64 4.75
C PRO A 281 25.38 15.29 6.14
N GLU A 282 26.09 16.42 6.29
CA GLU A 282 26.21 17.13 7.56
C GLU A 282 24.89 17.83 7.95
N LYS A 283 24.00 18.05 6.98
CA LYS A 283 22.64 18.57 7.18
C LYS A 283 21.59 17.46 7.24
N GLY A 284 22.02 16.20 7.32
CA GLY A 284 21.13 15.04 7.28
C GLY A 284 20.65 14.67 5.87
N GLY A 285 21.27 15.24 4.84
CA GLY A 285 20.98 14.98 3.44
C GLY A 285 21.48 13.63 2.92
N CYS A 286 20.92 13.18 1.79
CA CYS A 286 21.41 12.04 1.00
C CYS A 286 21.82 12.52 -0.39
N PRO A 287 22.88 11.99 -1.03
CA PRO A 287 23.19 12.32 -2.43
C PRO A 287 22.04 12.00 -3.38
N ASP A 288 21.95 12.73 -4.49
CA ASP A 288 20.96 12.44 -5.53
C ASP A 288 21.18 11.03 -6.07
N ALA A 289 20.09 10.28 -6.21
CA ALA A 289 20.13 9.02 -6.93
C ALA A 289 20.55 9.30 -8.38
N PRO A 290 21.37 8.45 -9.00
CA PRO A 290 21.60 8.53 -10.43
C PRO A 290 20.25 8.56 -11.14
N THR A 291 20.04 9.54 -12.00
CA THR A 291 18.88 9.55 -12.89
C THR A 291 19.07 8.36 -13.82
N ALA A 292 18.60 7.18 -13.42
CA ALA A 292 18.79 5.96 -14.18
C ALA A 292 18.03 6.10 -15.51
N LEU A 293 18.82 6.48 -16.52
CA LEU A 293 18.57 6.41 -17.96
C LEU A 293 17.44 7.31 -18.47
N SER A 294 17.78 8.58 -18.73
CA SER A 294 17.37 9.23 -19.98
C SER A 294 17.51 8.18 -21.09
N ARG A 295 16.37 7.62 -21.53
CA ARG A 295 16.21 6.64 -22.59
C ARG A 295 17.50 6.49 -23.40
N GLN A 296 18.28 5.43 -23.16
CA GLN A 296 19.10 4.94 -24.25
C GLN A 296 18.08 4.57 -25.31
N SER A 297 17.90 5.47 -26.29
CA SER A 297 17.12 5.23 -27.48
C SER A 297 17.59 3.88 -28.00
N ILE A 298 16.74 2.87 -27.85
CA ILE A 298 16.84 1.67 -28.66
C ILE A 298 16.66 2.22 -30.07
N MET A 299 17.79 2.46 -30.75
CA MET A 299 17.80 2.63 -32.19
C MET A 299 17.27 1.30 -32.74
N VAL A 300 16.01 1.34 -33.18
CA VAL A 300 15.40 0.32 -34.02
C VAL A 300 16.17 0.26 -35.34
#